data_AF-A0AAV6SYP4-F1
#
_entry.id   AF-A0AAV6SYP4-F1
#
_cell.length_a   1.000
_cell.length_b   1.000
_cell.length_c   1.000
_cell.angle_alpha   90.00
_cell.angle_beta   90.00
_cell.angle_gamma   90.00
#
_symmetry.space_group_name_H-M   'P 1'
#
loop_
_entity.id
_entity.type
_entity.pdbx_description
1 polymer ?
#
loop_
_entity_poly.entity_id
_entity_poly.type
_entity_poly.pdbx_seq_one_letter_code
_entity_poly.pdbx_strand_id
1 'polypeptide(L)'
;MDRQQNLNRTETFSFVNPWIRYFLFFFSFLFWVFSLLIVAIGVYAKVQKATDTVRDTFLIDPAVILIVVGVVMFFITFCGCIGALRENIHLLKTFSISLTLVFLTQLAIAILGFFYSDQVSTSLPSSPCSS
;
A
#
# COMPACT_ATOMS: atom_id res chain seq x y z
N MET A 1 32.42 18.44 -17.65
CA MET A 1 31.73 17.13 -17.82
C MET A 1 30.20 17.23 -17.61
N ASP A 2 29.69 18.41 -17.25
CA ASP A 2 28.28 18.63 -16.87
C ASP A 2 27.28 18.70 -18.04
N ARG A 3 27.72 19.01 -19.27
CA ARG A 3 26.82 19.07 -20.45
C ARG A 3 26.37 17.68 -20.94
N GLN A 4 27.14 16.62 -20.73
CA GLN A 4 26.78 15.26 -21.15
C GLN A 4 25.76 14.60 -20.21
N GLN A 5 25.83 14.84 -18.89
CA GLN A 5 24.82 14.38 -17.93
C GLN A 5 23.44 15.03 -18.13
N ASN A 6 23.41 16.27 -18.67
CA ASN A 6 22.16 16.96 -18.96
C ASN A 6 21.51 16.43 -20.25
N LEU A 7 22.29 16.16 -21.30
CA LEU A 7 21.78 15.61 -22.57
C LEU A 7 21.17 14.20 -22.40
N ASN A 8 21.81 13.36 -21.59
CA ASN A 8 21.33 12.00 -21.32
C ASN A 8 20.03 12.01 -20.47
N ARG A 9 19.87 13.03 -19.61
CA ARG A 9 18.62 13.27 -18.90
C ARG A 9 17.53 13.76 -19.85
N THR A 10 17.81 14.54 -20.89
CA THR A 10 16.76 15.02 -21.82
C THR A 10 16.33 13.96 -22.83
N GLU A 11 17.22 13.08 -23.28
CA GLU A 11 16.92 11.96 -24.20
C GLU A 11 16.11 10.84 -23.53
N THR A 12 16.30 10.58 -22.22
CA THR A 12 15.49 9.62 -21.46
C THR A 12 14.02 10.05 -21.32
N PHE A 13 13.73 11.36 -21.41
CA PHE A 13 12.37 11.89 -21.22
C PHE A 13 11.49 11.82 -22.48
N SER A 14 12.08 11.67 -23.67
CA SER A 14 11.33 11.57 -24.93
C SER A 14 10.98 10.13 -25.33
N PHE A 15 11.60 9.13 -24.71
CA PHE A 15 11.26 7.70 -24.81
C PHE A 15 10.91 7.12 -23.42
N VAL A 16 10.23 7.89 -22.56
CA VAL A 16 9.57 7.25 -21.42
C VAL A 16 8.45 6.42 -22.02
N ASN A 17 8.74 5.14 -22.23
CA ASN A 17 7.90 4.16 -22.91
C ASN A 17 6.44 4.43 -22.52
N PRO A 18 5.51 4.71 -23.45
CA PRO A 18 4.12 5.05 -23.11
C PRO A 18 3.48 3.99 -22.19
N TRP A 19 3.97 2.75 -22.31
CA TRP A 19 3.75 1.64 -21.40
C TRP A 19 4.00 1.95 -19.92
N ILE A 20 5.11 2.59 -19.54
CA ILE A 20 5.45 2.88 -18.14
C ILE A 20 4.48 3.91 -17.56
N ARG A 21 4.19 4.96 -18.32
CA ARG A 21 3.20 5.98 -17.93
C ARG A 21 1.81 5.36 -17.74
N TYR A 22 1.40 4.49 -18.66
CA TYR A 22 0.14 3.76 -18.57
C TYR A 22 0.10 2.78 -17.40
N PHE A 23 1.18 2.04 -17.15
CA PHE A 23 1.31 1.13 -16.00
C PHE A 23 1.22 1.88 -14.66
N LEU A 24 1.86 3.04 -14.51
CA LEU A 24 1.79 3.85 -13.28
C LEU A 24 0.36 4.34 -13.01
N PHE A 25 -0.34 4.80 -14.06
CA PHE A 25 -1.74 5.20 -13.94
C PHE A 25 -2.65 4.01 -13.58
N PHE A 26 -2.47 2.88 -14.28
CA PHE A 26 -3.23 1.66 -14.03
C PHE A 26 -3.00 1.10 -12.62
N PHE A 27 -1.75 1.07 -12.14
CA PHE A 27 -1.43 0.58 -10.80
C PHE A 27 -1.98 1.51 -9.70
N SER A 28 -1.97 2.83 -9.93
CA SER A 28 -2.62 3.79 -9.03
C SER A 28 -4.12 3.55 -8.93
N PHE A 29 -4.77 3.30 -10.07
CA PHE A 29 -6.19 3.03 -10.12
C PHE A 29 -6.54 1.71 -9.43
N LEU A 30 -5.75 0.65 -9.65
CA LEU A 30 -5.92 -0.62 -8.95
C LEU A 30 -5.77 -0.46 -7.44
N PHE A 31 -4.74 0.26 -6.98
CA PHE A 31 -4.50 0.47 -5.56
C PHE A 31 -5.61 1.32 -4.92
N TRP A 32 -6.18 2.27 -5.67
CA TRP A 32 -7.35 3.04 -5.27
C TRP A 32 -8.57 2.16 -5.05
N VAL A 33 -8.87 1.27 -6.00
CA VAL A 33 -9.97 0.29 -5.89
C VAL A 33 -9.75 -0.68 -4.73
N PHE A 34 -8.53 -1.18 -4.55
CA PHE A 34 -8.17 -2.04 -3.42
C PHE A 34 -8.34 -1.33 -2.07
N SER A 35 -7.93 -0.07 -1.97
CA SER A 35 -8.09 0.73 -0.76
C SER A 35 -9.56 0.96 -0.42
N LEU A 36 -10.39 1.28 -1.42
CA LEU A 36 -11.85 1.39 -1.24
C LEU A 36 -12.46 0.06 -0.80
N LEU A 37 -12.04 -1.05 -1.39
CA LEU A 37 -12.54 -2.38 -1.04
C LEU A 37 -12.19 -2.72 0.42
N ILE A 38 -10.96 -2.47 0.86
CA ILE A 38 -10.52 -2.72 2.25
C ILE A 38 -11.32 -1.85 3.23
N VAL A 39 -11.52 -0.56 2.93
CA VAL A 39 -12.33 0.33 3.77
C VAL A 39 -13.78 -0.16 3.83
N ALA A 40 -14.37 -0.56 2.71
CA ALA A 40 -15.74 -1.08 2.66
C ALA A 40 -15.89 -2.36 3.50
N ILE A 41 -14.96 -3.31 3.38
CA ILE A 41 -14.95 -4.54 4.18
C ILE A 41 -14.74 -4.22 5.66
N GLY A 42 -13.81 -3.30 5.98
CA GLY A 42 -13.54 -2.86 7.35
C GLY A 42 -14.78 -2.26 8.00
N VAL A 43 -15.46 -1.33 7.31
CA VAL A 43 -16.71 -0.72 7.78
C VAL A 43 -17.80 -1.79 7.92
N TYR A 44 -17.96 -2.68 6.96
CA TYR A 44 -18.95 -3.76 7.01
C TYR A 44 -18.73 -4.68 8.22
N ALA A 45 -17.49 -5.09 8.48
CA ALA A 45 -17.13 -5.90 9.64
C ALA A 45 -17.38 -5.16 10.96
N LYS A 46 -17.09 -3.86 11.00
CA LYS A 46 -17.29 -2.99 12.17
C LYS A 46 -18.78 -2.79 12.46
N VAL A 47 -19.61 -2.67 11.42
CA VAL A 47 -21.08 -2.56 11.56
C VAL A 47 -21.68 -3.85 12.12
N GLN A 48 -21.21 -5.02 11.67
CA GLN A 48 -21.68 -6.30 12.24
C GLN A 48 -21.24 -6.49 13.70
N LYS A 49 -19.99 -6.13 14.04
CA LYS A 49 -19.46 -6.28 15.40
C LYS A 49 -19.91 -5.18 16.38
N ALA A 50 -20.46 -4.07 15.89
CA ALA A 50 -20.88 -2.96 16.74
C ALA A 50 -22.07 -3.28 17.68
N THR A 51 -22.75 -4.41 17.48
CA THR A 51 -23.88 -4.85 18.31
C THR A 51 -23.44 -5.46 19.66
N ASP A 52 -22.23 -6.03 19.79
CA ASP A 52 -21.91 -6.89 20.94
C ASP A 52 -20.80 -6.40 21.88
N THR A 53 -19.92 -5.49 21.47
CA THR A 53 -18.72 -5.16 22.29
C THR A 53 -18.35 -3.70 22.21
N VAL A 54 -19.16 -2.90 22.90
CA VAL A 54 -18.86 -1.51 23.17
C VAL A 54 -18.22 -1.45 24.56
N ARG A 55 -16.88 -1.52 24.68
CA ARG A 55 -16.18 -0.52 25.51
C ARG A 55 -14.65 -0.45 25.52
N ASP A 56 -13.83 -1.49 25.39
CA ASP A 56 -12.42 -1.32 25.83
C ASP A 56 -11.32 -1.45 24.76
N THR A 57 -11.65 -1.75 23.51
CA THR A 57 -10.63 -2.13 22.51
C THR A 57 -10.78 -1.43 21.15
N PHE A 58 -11.28 -0.18 21.13
CA PHE A 58 -11.47 0.56 19.87
C PHE A 58 -10.17 0.79 19.07
N LEU A 59 -9.00 0.73 19.71
CA LEU A 59 -7.69 0.92 19.06
C LEU A 59 -6.94 -0.37 18.73
N ILE A 60 -7.36 -1.53 19.27
CA ILE A 60 -6.69 -2.83 19.01
C ILE A 60 -7.56 -3.71 18.10
N ASP A 61 -8.78 -3.30 17.75
CA ASP A 61 -9.56 -4.02 16.76
C ASP A 61 -8.92 -3.85 15.36
N PRO A 62 -8.45 -4.94 14.74
CA PRO A 62 -7.73 -4.88 13.47
C PRO A 62 -8.58 -4.25 12.36
N ALA A 63 -9.91 -4.29 12.44
CA ALA A 63 -10.77 -3.63 11.45
C ALA A 63 -10.68 -2.09 11.52
N VAL A 64 -10.54 -1.51 12.72
CA VAL A 64 -10.40 -0.04 12.86
C VAL A 64 -9.07 0.44 12.29
N ILE A 65 -7.98 -0.28 12.56
CA ILE A 65 -6.66 0.03 12.00
C ILE A 65 -6.71 -0.07 10.47
N LEU A 66 -7.35 -1.11 9.92
CA LEU A 66 -7.56 -1.27 8.47
C LEU A 66 -8.36 -0.12 7.85
N ILE A 67 -9.41 0.36 8.53
CA ILE A 67 -10.20 1.52 8.06
C ILE A 67 -9.32 2.78 8.01
N VAL A 68 -8.60 3.09 9.09
CA VAL A 68 -7.76 4.31 9.15
C VAL A 68 -6.66 4.28 8.09
N VAL A 69 -5.94 3.17 7.98
CA VAL A 69 -4.89 2.99 6.97
C VAL A 69 -5.46 3.09 5.56
N GLY A 70 -6.62 2.47 5.30
CA GLY A 70 -7.30 2.52 4.01
C GLY A 70 -7.74 3.93 3.60
N VAL A 71 -8.25 4.73 4.54
CA VAL A 71 -8.64 6.13 4.29
C VAL A 71 -7.41 6.99 3.97
N VAL A 72 -6.31 6.87 4.73
CA VAL A 72 -5.07 7.60 4.45
C VAL A 72 -4.51 7.22 3.08
N MET A 73 -4.50 5.92 2.75
CA MET A 73 -4.05 5.43 1.43
C MET A 73 -4.94 5.90 0.28
N PHE A 74 -6.26 6.02 0.50
CA PHE A 74 -7.18 6.60 -0.47
C PHE A 74 -6.80 8.04 -0.82
N PHE A 75 -6.53 8.89 0.19
CA PHE A 75 -6.12 10.27 -0.03
C PHE A 75 -4.77 10.39 -0.75
N ILE A 76 -3.78 9.57 -0.37
CA ILE A 76 -2.46 9.54 -1.01
C ILE A 76 -2.61 9.18 -2.49
N THR A 77 -3.46 8.20 -2.81
CA THR A 77 -3.68 7.73 -4.18
C THR A 77 -4.45 8.75 -5.01
N PHE A 78 -5.45 9.42 -4.42
CA PHE A 78 -6.18 10.50 -5.07
C PHE A 78 -5.27 11.71 -5.38
N CYS A 79 -4.41 12.11 -4.43
CA CYS A 79 -3.36 13.09 -4.66
C CYS A 79 -2.37 12.64 -5.74
N GLY A 80 -2.04 11.34 -5.80
CA GLY A 80 -1.22 10.75 -6.86
C GLY A 80 -1.85 10.87 -8.25
N CYS A 81 -3.16 10.62 -8.38
CA CYS A 81 -3.91 10.79 -9.62
C CYS A 81 -3.92 12.25 -10.09
N ILE A 82 -4.13 13.21 -9.16
CA ILE A 82 -4.05 14.64 -9.45
C ILE A 82 -2.62 15.05 -9.86
N GLY A 83 -1.61 14.47 -9.22
CA GLY A 83 -0.21 14.68 -9.54
C GLY A 83 0.20 14.14 -10.91
N ALA A 84 -0.44 13.08 -11.40
CA ALA A 84 -0.23 12.54 -12.75
C ALA A 84 -0.86 13.42 -13.85
N LEU A 85 -1.96 14.12 -13.53
CA LEU A 85 -2.66 15.06 -14.42
C LEU A 85 -1.93 16.40 -14.57
N ARG A 86 -1.23 16.84 -13.52
CA ARG A 86 -0.39 18.04 -13.61
C ARG A 86 0.89 17.66 -14.34
N GLU A 87 1.08 18.15 -15.56
CA GLU A 87 2.19 17.89 -16.51
C GLU A 87 3.60 18.28 -15.99
N ASN A 88 3.93 17.95 -14.75
CA ASN A 88 5.24 18.13 -14.14
C ASN A 88 5.94 16.78 -14.08
N ILE A 89 6.84 16.59 -15.03
CA ILE A 89 7.77 15.47 -15.18
C ILE A 89 8.55 15.09 -13.90
N HIS A 90 8.65 16.00 -12.92
CA HIS A 90 9.19 15.71 -11.59
C HIS A 90 8.27 14.84 -10.72
N LEU A 91 6.94 14.96 -10.84
CA LEU A 91 5.97 14.22 -10.00
C LEU A 91 5.93 12.73 -10.32
N LEU A 92 6.08 12.38 -11.60
CA LEU A 92 6.08 10.97 -12.03
C LEU A 92 7.28 10.19 -11.45
N LYS A 93 8.42 10.88 -11.26
CA LYS A 93 9.64 10.29 -10.74
C LYS A 93 9.54 9.97 -9.25
N THR A 94 9.01 10.90 -8.46
CA THR A 94 8.71 10.67 -7.03
C THR A 94 7.61 9.63 -6.85
N PHE A 95 6.62 9.61 -7.73
CA PHE A 95 5.52 8.64 -7.66
C PHE A 95 6.00 7.20 -7.90
N SER A 96 6.85 6.98 -8.90
CA SER A 96 7.48 5.69 -9.15
C SER A 96 8.29 5.20 -7.95
N ILE A 97 9.08 6.09 -7.33
CA ILE A 97 9.83 5.78 -6.10
C ILE A 97 8.88 5.40 -4.96
N SER A 98 7.78 6.13 -4.78
CA SER A 98 6.80 5.85 -3.71
C SER A 98 6.15 4.48 -3.87
N LEU A 99 5.77 4.09 -5.08
CA LEU A 99 5.18 2.77 -5.38
C LEU A 99 6.16 1.63 -5.15
N THR A 100 7.39 1.77 -5.65
CA THR A 100 8.45 0.79 -5.40
C THR A 100 8.72 0.64 -3.90
N LEU A 101 8.71 1.75 -3.16
CA LEU A 101 8.92 1.73 -1.71
C LEU A 101 7.78 1.02 -0.99
N VAL A 102 6.52 1.28 -1.35
CA VAL A 102 5.36 0.55 -0.78
C VAL A 102 5.44 -0.94 -1.08
N PHE A 103 5.82 -1.34 -2.30
CA PHE A 103 5.97 -2.75 -2.65
C PHE A 103 7.09 -3.43 -1.86
N LEU A 104 8.26 -2.78 -1.74
CA LEU A 104 9.37 -3.29 -0.92
C LEU A 104 8.99 -3.40 0.55
N THR A 105 8.29 -2.40 1.09
CA THR A 105 7.80 -2.44 2.48
C THR A 105 6.78 -3.56 2.67
N GLN A 106 5.82 -3.73 1.75
CA GLN A 106 4.85 -4.83 1.81
C GLN A 106 5.54 -6.19 1.73
N LEU A 107 6.52 -6.36 0.84
CA LEU A 107 7.31 -7.57 0.72
C LEU A 107 8.11 -7.85 2.00
N ALA A 108 8.75 -6.82 2.57
CA ALA A 108 9.51 -6.94 3.82
C ALA A 108 8.59 -7.34 4.98
N ILE A 109 7.41 -6.71 5.12
CA ILE A 109 6.42 -7.06 6.14
C ILE A 109 5.94 -8.51 5.95
N ALA A 110 5.67 -8.93 4.70
CA ALA A 110 5.23 -10.29 4.42
C ALA A 110 6.29 -11.33 4.81
N ILE A 111 7.56 -11.07 4.48
CA ILE A 111 8.68 -11.95 4.84
C ILE A 111 8.88 -11.97 6.36
N LEU A 112 8.94 -10.81 7.01
CA LEU A 112 9.10 -10.71 8.47
C LEU A 112 7.94 -11.39 9.21
N GLY A 113 6.71 -11.19 8.73
CA GLY A 113 5.52 -11.84 9.27
C GLY A 113 5.55 -13.35 9.11
N PHE A 114 6.02 -13.86 7.97
CA PHE A 114 6.20 -15.30 7.74
C PHE A 114 7.24 -15.89 8.71
N PHE A 115 8.41 -15.26 8.84
CA PHE A 115 9.45 -15.70 9.79
C PHE A 115 9.01 -15.63 11.25
N TYR A 116 8.31 -14.56 11.64
CA TYR A 116 7.80 -14.44 13.00
C TYR A 116 6.77 -15.53 13.28
N SER A 117 5.89 -15.83 12.32
CA SER A 117 4.90 -16.92 12.41
C SER A 117 5.59 -18.28 12.56
N ASP A 118 6.67 -18.53 11.83
CA ASP A 118 7.46 -19.76 11.93
C ASP A 118 8.11 -19.90 13.32
N GLN A 119 8.64 -18.80 13.87
CA GLN A 119 9.21 -18.76 15.22
C GLN A 119 8.16 -18.94 16.32
N VAL A 120 6.96 -18.32 16.22
CA VAL A 120 5.89 -18.57 17.21
C VAL A 120 5.31 -19.98 17.08
N SER A 121 5.27 -20.58 15.90
CA SER A 121 4.87 -21.99 15.75
C SER A 121 5.88 -22.97 16.35
N THR A 122 7.17 -22.65 16.30
CA THR A 122 8.24 -23.50 16.89
C THR A 122 8.33 -23.35 18.41
N SER A 123 7.79 -22.26 18.96
CA SER A 123 7.79 -21.97 20.40
C SER A 123 6.51 -22.42 21.12
N LEU A 124 5.49 -22.90 20.39
CA LEU A 124 4.34 -23.57 20.98
C LEU A 124 4.71 -25.03 21.20
N PRO A 125 5.03 -25.47 22.44
CA PRO A 125 5.06 -26.89 22.72
C PRO A 125 3.70 -27.45 22.32
N SER A 126 3.74 -28.52 21.53
CA SER A 126 2.63 -29.45 21.41
C SER A 126 1.98 -29.63 22.78
N SER A 127 0.82 -29.03 22.99
CA SER A 127 -0.11 -29.51 23.99
C SER A 127 -0.93 -30.60 23.30
N PRO A 128 -0.59 -31.88 23.45
CA PRO A 128 -1.57 -32.92 23.26
C PRO A 128 -2.63 -32.73 24.36
N CYS A 129 -3.89 -32.56 23.96
CA CYS A 129 -5.06 -33.14 24.63
C CYS A 129 -6.32 -32.66 23.90
N SER A 130 -6.65 -33.35 22.82
CA SER A 130 -8.04 -33.66 22.53
C SER A 130 -8.50 -34.70 23.56
N SER A 131 -9.43 -34.31 24.44
CA SER A 131 -10.34 -35.22 25.16
C SER A 131 -11.72 -35.03 24.58
#